data_AF-A0A849QHB8-F1
#
_entry.id   AF-A0A849QHB8-F1
#
_cell.length_a   1.000
_cell.length_b   1.000
_cell.length_c   1.000
_cell.angle_alpha   90.00
_cell.angle_beta   90.00
_cell.angle_gamma   90.00
#
_symmetry.space_group_name_H-M   'P 1'
#
loop_
_entity.id
_entity.type
_entity.pdbx_description
1 polymer ?
#
loop_
_entity_poly.entity_id
_entity_poly.type
_entity_poly.pdbx_seq_one_letter_code
_entity_poly.pdbx_strand_id
1 'polypeptide(L)'
;LALEGKIPLVFFDEFDSDFNGKLGWLKYFLEPMQDGKFMERETMHPIGRSIFVFAGGINNTFERFSGDGADDAATMGPEEERTYKDAKGPDFTSRLRGYVNIRGPNQRGSEDTVFVIRRAMLLRSLLERKVDNLFDSRKHLRIDDGVLRALINVKSYKHGTRSIEAIIEMSMLNGRRSWEQAYLPAKEQLKLHLDEESFSRLLVSDVILGASRERLAEAIHERYLADQRGRKAAGDPSMQPWDELDFGLKESNRKQADQIQEKLQSVRCGLYPVVEEGAPLFEFTPEEVEILAEMEHERWVLEREADGWLYGETRDVDVKISPHLRSWGELTEEVKEYDREAVRGTPEFLAKAGFKVYRMD
;
A
#
# COMPACT_ATOMS: atom_id res chain seq x y z
N LEU A 1 -12.46 -4.70 51.26
CA LEU A 1 -12.80 -6.13 51.41
C LEU A 1 -12.86 -6.88 50.06
N ALA A 2 -13.61 -6.44 49.04
CA ALA A 2 -13.72 -7.22 47.78
C ALA A 2 -12.44 -7.34 46.91
N LEU A 3 -11.46 -6.44 47.10
CA LEU A 3 -10.21 -6.39 46.30
C LEU A 3 -8.94 -6.70 47.12
N GLU A 4 -9.10 -7.11 48.37
CA GLU A 4 -7.98 -7.35 49.28
C GLU A 4 -7.12 -8.53 48.76
N GLY A 5 -5.82 -8.28 48.55
CA GLY A 5 -4.87 -9.26 47.99
C GLY A 5 -4.87 -9.41 46.46
N LYS A 6 -5.70 -8.67 45.72
CA LYS A 6 -5.72 -8.67 44.24
C LYS A 6 -5.10 -7.37 43.70
N ILE A 7 -4.63 -7.41 42.45
CA ILE A 7 -4.17 -6.22 41.71
C ILE A 7 -5.25 -5.89 40.68
N PRO A 8 -6.07 -4.84 40.88
CA PRO A 8 -7.08 -4.44 39.91
C PRO A 8 -6.43 -3.96 38.60
N LEU A 9 -7.00 -4.39 37.46
CA LEU A 9 -6.72 -3.83 36.15
C LEU A 9 -7.90 -2.94 35.76
N VAL A 10 -7.64 -1.65 35.56
CA VAL A 10 -8.66 -0.65 35.21
C VAL A 10 -8.34 -0.10 33.83
N PHE A 11 -9.32 -0.16 32.93
CA PHE A 11 -9.18 0.28 31.54
C PHE A 11 -10.08 1.50 31.30
N PHE A 12 -9.48 2.59 30.84
CA PHE A 12 -10.17 3.81 30.43
C PHE A 12 -10.03 3.95 28.91
N ASP A 13 -11.14 3.81 28.20
CA ASP A 13 -11.23 4.11 26.77
C ASP A 13 -11.59 5.59 26.59
N GLU A 14 -11.09 6.22 25.52
CA GLU A 14 -11.30 7.64 25.21
C GLU A 14 -10.97 8.59 26.39
N PHE A 15 -9.91 8.28 27.14
CA PHE A 15 -9.56 8.98 28.38
C PHE A 15 -9.26 10.47 28.22
N ASP A 16 -8.90 10.90 27.00
CA ASP A 16 -8.60 12.28 26.62
C ASP A 16 -9.83 13.00 26.02
N SER A 17 -11.05 12.47 26.23
CA SER A 17 -12.28 13.12 25.81
C SER A 17 -12.58 14.40 26.60
N ASP A 18 -13.52 15.19 26.06
CA ASP A 18 -14.02 16.39 26.72
C ASP A 18 -14.89 16.03 27.94
N PHE A 19 -14.65 16.71 29.06
CA PHE A 19 -15.49 16.63 30.26
C PHE A 19 -15.41 17.92 31.08
N ASN A 20 -16.46 18.75 31.02
CA ASN A 20 -16.43 20.10 31.59
C ASN A 20 -15.22 20.93 31.09
N GLY A 21 -14.85 20.74 29.82
CA GLY A 21 -13.66 21.31 29.17
C GLY A 21 -12.87 20.24 28.40
N LYS A 22 -12.00 20.69 27.49
CA LYS A 22 -11.09 19.79 26.75
C LYS A 22 -10.17 19.05 27.71
N LEU A 23 -9.93 17.76 27.46
CA LEU A 23 -9.09 16.88 28.30
C LEU A 23 -9.51 16.86 29.78
N GLY A 24 -10.78 17.19 30.09
CA GLY A 24 -11.20 17.50 31.46
C GLY A 24 -11.19 16.31 32.43
N TRP A 25 -11.06 15.08 31.91
CA TRP A 25 -10.89 13.87 32.71
C TRP A 25 -9.52 13.74 33.39
N LEU A 26 -8.46 14.29 32.79
CA LEU A 26 -7.07 14.00 33.20
C LEU A 26 -6.79 14.27 34.68
N LYS A 27 -7.34 15.37 35.22
CA LYS A 27 -7.20 15.75 36.64
C LYS A 27 -7.77 14.71 37.62
N TYR A 28 -8.79 13.94 37.21
CA TYR A 28 -9.42 12.94 38.07
C TYR A 28 -8.61 11.64 38.14
N PHE A 29 -7.68 11.42 37.21
CA PHE A 29 -6.80 10.25 37.21
C PHE A 29 -5.57 10.42 38.11
N LEU A 30 -5.18 11.65 38.45
CA LEU A 30 -3.92 11.94 39.15
C LEU A 30 -3.82 11.25 40.51
N GLU A 31 -4.86 11.39 41.34
CA GLU A 31 -4.90 10.81 42.68
C GLU A 31 -5.01 9.27 42.64
N PRO A 32 -5.88 8.66 41.80
CA PRO A 32 -5.87 7.21 41.57
C PRO A 32 -4.51 6.65 41.14
N MET A 33 -3.82 7.32 40.20
CA MET A 33 -2.53 6.88 39.68
C MET A 33 -1.41 7.00 40.71
N GLN A 34 -1.44 8.04 41.55
CA GLN A 34 -0.36 8.36 42.48
C GLN A 34 -0.52 7.64 43.82
N ASP A 35 -1.71 7.73 44.41
CA ASP A 35 -1.97 7.31 45.78
C ASP A 35 -2.84 6.04 45.85
N GLY A 36 -3.33 5.53 44.72
CA GLY A 36 -4.18 4.34 44.69
C GLY A 36 -5.48 4.57 45.47
N LYS A 37 -6.05 5.77 45.39
CA LYS A 37 -7.30 6.16 46.06
C LYS A 37 -8.07 7.15 45.19
N PHE A 38 -9.38 7.25 45.40
CA PHE A 38 -10.22 8.26 44.75
C PHE A 38 -11.24 8.83 45.72
N MET A 39 -11.74 10.02 45.43
CA MET A 39 -12.76 10.68 46.25
C MET A 39 -14.12 10.60 45.56
N GLU A 40 -15.12 10.09 46.29
CA GLU A 40 -16.53 10.17 45.90
C GLU A 40 -17.25 11.09 46.89
N ARG A 41 -17.68 12.27 46.42
CA ARG A 41 -18.24 13.34 47.26
C ARG A 41 -17.24 13.78 48.35
N GLU A 42 -17.40 13.26 49.56
CA GLU A 42 -16.54 13.53 50.73
C GLU A 42 -15.90 12.26 51.30
N THR A 43 -16.12 11.10 50.66
CA THR A 43 -15.57 9.81 51.10
C THR A 43 -14.36 9.42 50.27
N MET A 44 -13.27 9.06 50.95
CA MET A 44 -12.07 8.54 50.32
C MET A 44 -12.15 7.01 50.18
N HIS A 45 -11.99 6.53 48.95
CA HIS A 45 -12.04 5.11 48.61
C HIS A 45 -10.65 4.60 48.23
N PRO A 46 -10.09 3.62 48.96
CA PRO A 46 -8.82 3.00 48.59
C PRO A 46 -9.01 2.00 47.44
N ILE A 47 -8.15 2.11 46.42
CA ILE A 47 -7.99 1.16 45.30
C ILE A 47 -6.87 0.16 45.63
N GLY A 48 -5.77 0.63 46.24
CA GLY A 48 -4.57 -0.18 46.50
C GLY A 48 -3.65 -0.28 45.26
N ARG A 49 -2.83 -1.34 45.19
CA ARG A 49 -1.96 -1.58 44.04
C ARG A 49 -2.80 -1.97 42.82
N SER A 50 -2.75 -1.19 41.75
CA SER A 50 -3.52 -1.39 40.53
C SER A 50 -2.69 -1.13 39.27
N ILE A 51 -3.20 -1.62 38.13
CA ILE A 51 -2.72 -1.30 36.79
C ILE A 51 -3.79 -0.46 36.11
N PHE A 52 -3.42 0.73 35.66
CA PHE A 52 -4.28 1.62 34.87
C PHE A 52 -3.83 1.58 33.42
N VAL A 53 -4.78 1.33 32.52
CA VAL A 53 -4.56 1.35 31.06
C VAL A 53 -5.45 2.44 30.47
N PHE A 54 -4.83 3.38 29.77
CA PHE A 54 -5.50 4.47 29.07
C PHE A 54 -5.38 4.22 27.57
N ALA A 55 -6.51 4.11 26.87
CA ALA A 55 -6.56 3.70 25.47
C ALA A 55 -7.58 4.53 24.68
N GLY A 56 -7.56 4.37 23.36
CA GLY A 56 -8.57 4.94 22.46
C GLY A 56 -8.60 6.47 22.43
N GLY A 57 -7.48 7.14 22.69
CA GLY A 57 -7.45 8.59 22.72
C GLY A 57 -7.71 9.26 21.35
N ILE A 58 -8.10 10.53 21.38
CA ILE A 58 -8.25 11.41 20.23
C ILE A 58 -6.88 11.60 19.52
N ASN A 59 -5.81 11.56 20.30
CA ASN A 59 -4.45 11.68 19.80
C ASN A 59 -3.88 10.32 19.34
N ASN A 60 -3.39 10.26 18.10
CA ASN A 60 -2.94 9.01 17.45
C ASN A 60 -1.54 8.52 17.89
N THR A 61 -0.81 9.34 18.64
CA THR A 61 0.50 9.03 19.22
C THR A 61 0.64 9.70 20.58
N PHE A 62 1.46 9.08 21.45
CA PHE A 62 1.81 9.66 22.73
C PHE A 62 2.53 11.01 22.57
N GLU A 63 3.41 11.13 21.59
CA GLU A 63 4.18 12.35 21.32
C GLU A 63 3.25 13.52 20.95
N ARG A 64 2.21 13.27 20.16
CA ARG A 64 1.18 14.28 19.85
C ARG A 64 0.34 14.61 21.08
N PHE A 65 0.03 13.62 21.90
CA PHE A 65 -0.72 13.81 23.14
C PHE A 65 0.07 14.62 24.19
N SER A 66 1.38 14.39 24.32
CA SER A 66 2.20 15.06 25.33
C SER A 66 2.80 16.38 24.84
N GLY A 67 2.91 16.56 23.53
CA GLY A 67 3.57 17.70 22.91
C GLY A 67 5.09 17.59 22.89
N ASP A 68 5.66 16.45 23.29
CA ASP A 68 7.12 16.24 23.41
C ASP A 68 7.75 15.63 22.14
N GLY A 69 7.08 15.74 20.99
CA GLY A 69 7.61 15.26 19.72
C GLY A 69 8.60 16.22 19.06
N ALA A 70 9.51 15.67 18.25
CA ALA A 70 10.51 16.46 17.52
C ALA A 70 9.99 16.99 16.17
N ASP A 71 8.80 16.58 15.74
CA ASP A 71 8.18 16.98 14.47
C ASP A 71 7.02 17.96 14.66
N ASP A 72 6.79 18.79 13.63
CA ASP A 72 5.71 19.77 13.61
C ASP A 72 4.33 19.13 13.83
N ALA A 73 4.17 17.87 13.42
CA ALA A 73 2.94 17.12 13.58
C ALA A 73 2.60 16.76 15.03
N ALA A 74 3.59 16.64 15.91
CA ALA A 74 3.40 16.40 17.34
C ALA A 74 3.41 17.69 18.18
N THR A 75 3.91 18.79 17.60
CA THR A 75 4.05 20.07 18.30
C THR A 75 2.68 20.71 18.55
N MET A 76 2.40 21.05 19.81
CA MET A 76 1.18 21.77 20.18
C MET A 76 1.26 23.25 19.81
N GLY A 77 0.18 23.78 19.25
CA GLY A 77 0.03 25.24 19.12
C GLY A 77 -0.09 25.92 20.50
N PRO A 78 0.15 27.25 20.61
CA PRO A 78 0.13 27.96 21.90
C PRO A 78 -1.18 27.82 22.70
N GLU A 79 -2.33 27.76 22.01
CA GLU A 79 -3.64 27.58 22.64
C GLU A 79 -3.86 26.14 23.11
N GLU A 80 -3.39 25.15 22.34
CA GLU A 80 -3.43 23.74 22.72
C GLU A 80 -2.54 23.48 23.93
N GLU A 81 -1.33 24.03 23.95
CA GLU A 81 -0.39 23.89 25.06
C GLU A 81 -0.98 24.48 26.35
N ARG A 82 -1.63 25.65 26.27
CA ARG A 82 -2.34 26.24 27.39
C ARG A 82 -3.47 25.33 27.88
N THR A 83 -4.29 24.82 26.97
CA THR A 83 -5.39 23.90 27.29
C THR A 83 -4.87 22.62 27.97
N TYR A 84 -3.79 22.05 27.45
CA TYR A 84 -3.16 20.84 27.99
C TYR A 84 -2.60 21.09 29.40
N LYS A 85 -1.95 22.23 29.64
CA LYS A 85 -1.48 22.63 30.99
C LYS A 85 -2.64 22.84 31.96
N ASP A 86 -3.68 23.56 31.55
CA ASP A 86 -4.86 23.86 32.37
C ASP A 86 -5.61 22.56 32.76
N ALA A 87 -5.64 21.57 31.86
CA ALA A 87 -6.22 20.26 32.09
C ALA A 87 -5.36 19.30 32.93
N LYS A 88 -4.18 19.73 33.40
CA LYS A 88 -3.21 18.87 34.11
C LYS A 88 -2.58 17.77 33.25
N GLY A 89 -2.43 18.03 31.95
CA GLY A 89 -1.74 17.15 31.01
C GLY A 89 -0.33 16.75 31.43
N PRO A 90 0.58 17.69 31.75
CA PRO A 90 1.95 17.36 32.16
C PRO A 90 2.00 16.52 33.45
N ASP A 91 1.10 16.82 34.39
CA ASP A 91 0.91 16.06 35.62
C ASP A 91 0.46 14.62 35.35
N PHE A 92 -0.48 14.42 34.43
CA PHE A 92 -0.94 13.09 34.03
C PHE A 92 0.19 12.32 33.35
N THR A 93 0.86 12.93 32.38
CA THR A 93 1.91 12.31 31.57
C THR A 93 3.12 11.90 32.41
N SER A 94 3.55 12.74 33.36
CA SER A 94 4.66 12.40 34.29
C SER A 94 4.36 11.23 35.22
N ARG A 95 3.09 10.86 35.41
CA ARG A 95 2.66 9.72 36.24
C ARG A 95 2.53 8.42 35.44
N LEU A 96 2.59 8.47 34.12
CA LEU A 96 2.61 7.27 33.27
C LEU A 96 3.96 6.55 33.43
N ARG A 97 3.91 5.21 33.47
CA ARG A 97 5.09 4.35 33.59
C ARG A 97 5.57 3.76 32.26
N GLY A 98 4.80 3.98 31.20
CA GLY A 98 5.11 3.53 29.85
C GLY A 98 3.93 3.84 28.91
N TYR A 99 4.20 3.82 27.62
CA TYR A 99 3.20 3.96 26.57
C TYR A 99 3.51 3.00 25.42
N VAL A 100 2.48 2.67 24.63
CA VAL A 100 2.62 1.86 23.42
C VAL A 100 1.79 2.51 22.31
N ASN A 101 2.46 3.00 21.27
CA ASN A 101 1.79 3.51 20.08
C ASN A 101 1.36 2.33 19.18
N ILE A 102 0.07 2.00 19.20
CA ILE A 102 -0.47 0.97 18.30
C ILE A 102 -0.56 1.53 16.88
N ARG A 103 0.16 0.91 15.94
CA ARG A 103 0.13 1.33 14.53
C ARG A 103 -1.17 0.86 13.88
N GLY A 104 -1.91 1.80 13.31
CA GLY A 104 -3.10 1.52 12.50
C GLY A 104 -2.76 1.05 11.07
N PRO A 105 -3.81 0.87 10.23
CA PRO A 105 -3.64 0.43 8.85
C PRO A 105 -3.10 1.53 7.92
N ASN A 106 -3.18 2.80 8.30
CA ASN A 106 -2.70 3.89 7.46
C ASN A 106 -1.18 4.02 7.51
N GLN A 107 -0.60 4.47 6.40
CA GLN A 107 0.82 4.79 6.29
C GLN A 107 1.18 5.99 7.18
N ARG A 108 2.34 5.92 7.85
CA ARG A 108 2.89 7.01 8.67
C ARG A 108 4.15 7.59 8.01
N GLY A 109 3.97 8.64 7.21
CA GLY A 109 5.07 9.26 6.47
C GLY A 109 5.59 8.39 5.31
N SER A 110 6.47 8.95 4.48
CA SER A 110 7.01 8.28 3.28
C SER A 110 7.82 7.02 3.60
N GLU A 111 8.52 7.01 4.73
CA GLU A 111 9.40 5.90 5.15
C GLU A 111 8.65 4.65 5.62
N ASP A 112 7.37 4.76 5.97
CA ASP A 112 6.59 3.64 6.48
C ASP A 112 6.12 2.73 5.36
N THR A 113 7.05 2.00 4.76
CA THR A 113 6.76 1.07 3.67
C THR A 113 5.99 -0.17 4.14
N VAL A 114 6.13 -0.56 5.41
CA VAL A 114 5.54 -1.80 5.95
C VAL A 114 4.04 -1.72 6.24
N PHE A 115 3.37 -0.58 6.00
CA PHE A 115 1.93 -0.43 6.22
C PHE A 115 1.07 -1.43 5.41
N VAL A 116 1.50 -1.76 4.19
CA VAL A 116 0.90 -2.77 3.31
C VAL A 116 0.85 -4.14 4.00
N ILE A 117 1.96 -4.54 4.63
CA ILE A 117 2.05 -5.79 5.39
C ILE A 117 1.13 -5.74 6.61
N ARG A 118 1.11 -4.61 7.33
CA ARG A 118 0.16 -4.42 8.45
C ARG A 118 -1.29 -4.55 8.00
N ARG A 119 -1.65 -3.98 6.86
CA ARG A 119 -2.99 -4.13 6.27
C ARG A 119 -3.29 -5.55 5.89
N ALA A 120 -2.36 -6.25 5.24
CA ALA A 120 -2.54 -7.66 4.88
C ALA A 120 -2.76 -8.54 6.12
N MET A 121 -1.98 -8.34 7.19
CA MET A 121 -2.14 -9.05 8.46
C MET A 121 -3.48 -8.73 9.13
N LEU A 122 -3.86 -7.45 9.18
CA LEU A 122 -5.11 -6.99 9.78
C LEU A 122 -6.32 -7.52 9.00
N LEU A 123 -6.29 -7.42 7.68
CA LEU A 123 -7.34 -7.90 6.78
C LEU A 123 -7.49 -9.41 6.95
N ARG A 124 -6.39 -10.17 6.94
CA ARG A 124 -6.42 -11.62 7.20
C ARG A 124 -7.07 -11.93 8.55
N SER A 125 -6.66 -11.25 9.63
CA SER A 125 -7.22 -11.45 10.97
C SER A 125 -8.71 -11.11 11.06
N LEU A 126 -9.17 -10.06 10.38
CA LEU A 126 -10.59 -9.70 10.34
C LEU A 126 -11.39 -10.73 9.55
N LEU A 127 -10.89 -11.16 8.38
CA LEU A 127 -11.53 -12.14 7.52
C LEU A 127 -11.64 -13.51 8.19
N GLU A 128 -10.58 -13.99 8.84
CA GLU A 128 -10.58 -15.27 9.57
C GLU A 128 -11.61 -15.27 10.71
N ARG A 129 -11.88 -14.10 11.33
CA ARG A 129 -12.85 -13.98 12.43
C ARG A 129 -14.29 -13.81 11.97
N LYS A 130 -14.52 -13.13 10.84
CA LYS A 130 -15.86 -12.68 10.42
C LYS A 130 -16.44 -13.47 9.25
N VAL A 131 -15.58 -13.98 8.37
CA VAL A 131 -15.97 -14.61 7.09
C VAL A 131 -15.00 -15.74 6.73
N ASP A 132 -14.87 -16.70 7.64
CA ASP A 132 -13.96 -17.85 7.48
C ASP A 132 -14.30 -18.75 6.28
N ASN A 133 -15.53 -18.66 5.78
CA ASN A 133 -16.05 -19.33 4.59
C ASN A 133 -15.29 -18.98 3.28
N LEU A 134 -14.53 -17.89 3.27
CA LEU A 134 -13.69 -17.50 2.12
C LEU A 134 -12.38 -18.28 2.02
N PHE A 135 -11.96 -18.95 3.10
CA PHE A 135 -10.72 -19.70 3.11
C PHE A 135 -10.92 -21.13 2.60
N ASP A 136 -9.96 -21.63 1.81
CA ASP A 136 -9.94 -23.03 1.40
C ASP A 136 -9.41 -23.95 2.52
N SER A 137 -9.34 -25.26 2.24
CA SER A 137 -8.82 -26.25 3.18
C SER A 137 -7.34 -26.05 3.54
N ARG A 138 -6.59 -25.29 2.75
CA ARG A 138 -5.17 -24.95 2.97
C ARG A 138 -4.99 -23.57 3.62
N LYS A 139 -6.08 -22.91 4.04
CA LYS A 139 -6.08 -21.54 4.60
C LYS A 139 -5.59 -20.48 3.61
N HIS A 140 -5.78 -20.72 2.31
CA HIS A 140 -5.66 -19.68 1.30
C HIS A 140 -6.98 -18.92 1.19
N LEU A 141 -6.88 -17.59 1.20
CA LEU A 141 -8.01 -16.71 1.00
C LEU A 141 -8.42 -16.71 -0.48
N ARG A 142 -9.70 -16.90 -0.77
CA ARG A 142 -10.26 -16.71 -2.11
C ARG A 142 -10.87 -15.32 -2.22
N ILE A 143 -10.17 -14.42 -2.91
CA ILE A 143 -10.54 -13.02 -3.11
C ILE A 143 -10.13 -12.62 -4.52
N ASP A 144 -10.92 -11.78 -5.16
CA ASP A 144 -10.57 -11.16 -6.43
C ASP A 144 -9.32 -10.27 -6.26
N ASP A 145 -8.38 -10.34 -7.22
CA ASP A 145 -7.10 -9.64 -7.13
C ASP A 145 -7.28 -8.11 -7.15
N GLY A 146 -8.26 -7.60 -7.90
CA GLY A 146 -8.63 -6.19 -7.89
C GLY A 146 -9.13 -5.75 -6.52
N VAL A 147 -9.99 -6.54 -5.89
CA VAL A 147 -10.48 -6.28 -4.52
C VAL A 147 -9.34 -6.29 -3.50
N LEU A 148 -8.48 -7.32 -3.53
CA LEU A 148 -7.34 -7.44 -2.61
C LEU A 148 -6.37 -6.26 -2.77
N ARG A 149 -6.02 -5.94 -4.02
CA ARG A 149 -5.15 -4.80 -4.38
C ARG A 149 -5.72 -3.49 -3.88
N ALA A 150 -7.02 -3.25 -4.09
CA ALA A 150 -7.68 -2.04 -3.65
C ALA A 150 -7.71 -1.90 -2.12
N LEU A 151 -8.03 -2.99 -1.39
CA LEU A 151 -8.03 -2.99 0.07
C LEU A 151 -6.62 -2.76 0.66
N ILE A 152 -5.59 -3.32 0.04
CA ILE A 152 -4.23 -3.19 0.56
C ILE A 152 -3.59 -1.85 0.20
N ASN A 153 -3.87 -1.29 -0.99
CA ASN A 153 -3.17 -0.12 -1.52
C ASN A 153 -3.97 1.20 -1.50
N VAL A 154 -5.21 1.22 -1.02
CA VAL A 154 -5.97 2.47 -0.91
C VAL A 154 -5.24 3.48 -0.02
N LYS A 155 -5.13 4.74 -0.43
CA LYS A 155 -4.33 5.75 0.30
C LYS A 155 -4.56 5.78 1.81
N SER A 156 -5.81 5.86 2.24
CA SER A 156 -6.14 5.80 3.66
C SER A 156 -7.54 5.28 3.95
N TYR A 157 -7.67 4.76 5.16
CA TYR A 157 -8.93 4.42 5.80
C TYR A 157 -9.31 5.52 6.78
N LYS A 158 -10.45 6.18 6.55
CA LYS A 158 -10.94 7.35 7.30
C LYS A 158 -11.06 7.09 8.81
N HIS A 159 -11.39 5.86 9.20
CA HIS A 159 -11.55 5.44 10.60
C HIS A 159 -10.65 4.25 10.94
N GLY A 160 -9.51 4.11 10.25
CA GLY A 160 -8.54 3.05 10.50
C GLY A 160 -9.14 1.65 10.40
N THR A 161 -8.88 0.80 11.39
CA THR A 161 -9.37 -0.59 11.42
C THR A 161 -10.89 -0.69 11.34
N ARG A 162 -11.62 0.24 11.96
CA ARG A 162 -13.10 0.26 11.93
C ARG A 162 -13.65 0.42 10.51
N SER A 163 -12.95 1.17 9.66
CA SER A 163 -13.31 1.28 8.24
C SER A 163 -13.19 -0.05 7.51
N ILE A 164 -12.10 -0.79 7.73
CA ILE A 164 -11.88 -2.11 7.10
C ILE A 164 -12.96 -3.10 7.57
N GLU A 165 -13.22 -3.12 8.88
CA GLU A 165 -14.23 -3.96 9.50
C GLU A 165 -15.63 -3.68 8.95
N ALA A 166 -16.04 -2.41 8.87
CA ALA A 166 -17.32 -2.01 8.32
C ALA A 166 -17.46 -2.39 6.83
N ILE A 167 -16.40 -2.25 6.03
CA ILE A 167 -16.41 -2.67 4.62
C ILE A 167 -16.65 -4.18 4.51
N ILE A 168 -15.99 -5.00 5.34
CA ILE A 168 -16.19 -6.46 5.36
C ILE A 168 -17.64 -6.79 5.76
N GLU A 169 -18.16 -6.15 6.81
CA GLU A 169 -19.51 -6.43 7.33
C GLU A 169 -20.63 -6.00 6.38
N MET A 170 -20.44 -4.89 5.66
CA MET A 170 -21.39 -4.41 4.66
C MET A 170 -21.30 -5.18 3.33
N SER A 171 -20.26 -6.00 3.14
CA SER A 171 -20.09 -6.81 1.94
C SER A 171 -21.02 -8.04 1.96
N MET A 172 -21.51 -8.44 0.79
CA MET A 172 -22.45 -9.56 0.64
C MET A 172 -21.75 -10.94 0.67
N LEU A 173 -21.03 -11.23 1.76
CA LEU A 173 -20.13 -12.39 1.88
C LEU A 173 -20.74 -13.62 2.55
N ASN A 174 -21.94 -13.50 3.10
CA ASN A 174 -22.59 -14.61 3.80
C ASN A 174 -22.81 -15.80 2.87
N GLY A 175 -22.30 -16.98 3.26
CA GLY A 175 -22.38 -18.22 2.48
C GLY A 175 -21.57 -18.23 1.17
N ARG A 176 -20.78 -17.19 0.87
CA ARG A 176 -19.91 -17.14 -0.30
C ARG A 176 -18.66 -17.98 -0.10
N ARG A 177 -17.99 -18.36 -1.19
CA ARG A 177 -16.71 -19.07 -1.13
C ARG A 177 -15.53 -18.21 -1.55
N SER A 178 -15.81 -17.07 -2.18
CA SER A 178 -14.84 -16.08 -2.63
C SER A 178 -15.39 -14.67 -2.47
N TRP A 179 -14.50 -13.69 -2.29
CA TRP A 179 -14.85 -12.28 -2.27
C TRP A 179 -14.59 -11.65 -3.64
N GLU A 180 -15.64 -11.68 -4.47
CA GLU A 180 -15.66 -11.03 -5.78
C GLU A 180 -16.02 -9.54 -5.69
N GLN A 181 -15.63 -8.74 -6.69
CA GLN A 181 -15.94 -7.31 -6.75
C GLN A 181 -17.45 -7.01 -6.61
N ALA A 182 -18.31 -7.87 -7.16
CA ALA A 182 -19.77 -7.73 -7.10
C ALA A 182 -20.35 -7.82 -5.68
N TYR A 183 -19.57 -8.26 -4.69
CA TYR A 183 -20.01 -8.37 -3.30
C TYR A 183 -19.55 -7.21 -2.43
N LEU A 184 -18.80 -6.24 -2.98
CA LEU A 184 -18.42 -5.03 -2.26
C LEU A 184 -19.64 -4.17 -1.89
N PRO A 185 -19.53 -3.32 -0.85
CA PRO A 185 -20.56 -2.36 -0.50
C PRO A 185 -20.82 -1.38 -1.65
N ALA A 186 -21.98 -0.73 -1.63
CA ALA A 186 -22.30 0.30 -2.61
C ALA A 186 -21.34 1.49 -2.50
N LYS A 187 -21.17 2.23 -3.60
CA LYS A 187 -20.31 3.42 -3.72
C LYS A 187 -20.42 4.38 -2.53
N GLU A 188 -21.66 4.72 -2.15
CA GLU A 188 -21.91 5.66 -1.04
C GLU A 188 -21.52 5.12 0.34
N GLN A 189 -21.55 3.79 0.53
CA GLN A 189 -21.06 3.15 1.75
C GLN A 189 -19.54 3.15 1.80
N LEU A 190 -18.87 2.84 0.68
CA LEU A 190 -17.40 2.88 0.58
C LEU A 190 -16.85 4.28 0.88
N LYS A 191 -17.52 5.34 0.40
CA LYS A 191 -17.14 6.74 0.66
C LYS A 191 -17.10 7.10 2.14
N LEU A 192 -17.85 6.43 3.01
CA LEU A 192 -17.77 6.67 4.46
C LEU A 192 -16.43 6.21 5.05
N HIS A 193 -15.73 5.31 4.37
CA HIS A 193 -14.60 4.59 4.94
C HIS A 193 -13.27 4.89 4.25
N LEU A 194 -13.30 5.30 2.98
CA LEU A 194 -12.13 5.53 2.15
C LEU A 194 -12.42 6.53 1.01
N ASP A 195 -11.38 6.92 0.28
CA ASP A 195 -11.52 7.63 -1.00
C ASP A 195 -11.98 6.65 -2.08
N GLU A 196 -13.28 6.68 -2.38
CA GLU A 196 -13.88 5.68 -3.25
C GLU A 196 -13.41 5.81 -4.70
N GLU A 197 -13.09 7.00 -5.19
CA GLU A 197 -12.63 7.18 -6.57
C GLU A 197 -11.25 6.52 -6.77
N SER A 198 -10.34 6.72 -5.82
CA SER A 198 -9.02 6.07 -5.81
C SER A 198 -9.14 4.56 -5.60
N PHE A 199 -10.06 4.11 -4.75
CA PHE A 199 -10.35 2.69 -4.56
C PHE A 199 -10.89 2.04 -5.84
N SER A 200 -11.85 2.68 -6.51
CA SER A 200 -12.43 2.20 -7.76
C SER A 200 -11.40 2.11 -8.89
N ARG A 201 -10.44 3.05 -8.96
CA ARG A 201 -9.30 2.95 -9.89
C ARG A 201 -8.44 1.71 -9.64
N LEU A 202 -8.19 1.36 -8.38
CA LEU A 202 -7.44 0.16 -8.01
C LEU A 202 -8.19 -1.13 -8.35
N LEU A 203 -9.53 -1.14 -8.27
CA LEU A 203 -10.35 -2.32 -8.55
C LEU A 203 -10.29 -2.76 -10.02
N VAL A 204 -10.33 -1.80 -10.96
CA VAL A 204 -10.50 -2.11 -12.40
C VAL A 204 -9.19 -2.15 -13.18
N SER A 205 -8.05 -1.94 -12.53
CA SER A 205 -6.75 -1.76 -13.19
C SER A 205 -6.42 -2.92 -14.13
N ASP A 206 -6.62 -4.18 -13.72
CA ASP A 206 -6.32 -5.37 -14.55
C ASP A 206 -7.27 -5.53 -15.73
N VAL A 207 -8.55 -5.22 -15.53
CA VAL A 207 -9.58 -5.36 -16.57
C VAL A 207 -9.30 -4.39 -17.72
N ILE A 208 -8.89 -3.15 -17.40
CA ILE A 208 -8.62 -2.15 -18.42
C ILE A 208 -7.32 -2.47 -19.18
N LEU A 209 -6.30 -2.98 -18.48
CA LEU A 209 -5.07 -3.44 -19.11
C LEU A 209 -5.31 -4.62 -20.04
N GLY A 210 -6.09 -5.61 -19.62
CA GLY A 210 -6.48 -6.74 -20.47
C GLY A 210 -7.23 -6.31 -21.73
N ALA A 211 -8.19 -5.38 -21.61
CA ALA A 211 -8.93 -4.83 -22.74
C ALA A 211 -8.05 -4.00 -23.70
N SER A 212 -6.93 -3.47 -23.20
CA SER A 212 -5.98 -2.64 -23.95
C SER A 212 -4.69 -3.38 -24.33
N ARG A 213 -4.63 -4.70 -24.11
CA ARG A 213 -3.44 -5.55 -24.31
C ARG A 213 -2.81 -5.36 -25.69
N GLU A 214 -3.61 -5.39 -26.75
CA GLU A 214 -3.09 -5.26 -28.13
C GLU A 214 -2.52 -3.87 -28.39
N ARG A 215 -3.24 -2.82 -27.97
CA ARG A 215 -2.80 -1.43 -28.11
C ARG A 215 -1.54 -1.15 -27.30
N LEU A 216 -1.42 -1.73 -26.11
CA LEU A 216 -0.22 -1.65 -25.28
C LEU A 216 0.97 -2.34 -25.94
N ALA A 217 0.77 -3.55 -26.46
CA ALA A 217 1.81 -4.30 -27.14
C ALA A 217 2.33 -3.55 -28.39
N GLU A 218 1.43 -2.95 -29.16
CA GLU A 218 1.80 -2.09 -30.30
C GLU A 218 2.60 -0.85 -29.86
N ALA A 219 2.15 -0.15 -28.81
CA ALA A 219 2.83 1.04 -28.30
C ALA A 219 4.23 0.73 -27.70
N ILE A 220 4.38 -0.44 -27.07
CA ILE A 220 5.68 -0.96 -26.61
C ILE A 220 6.60 -1.19 -27.82
N HIS A 221 6.10 -1.84 -28.87
CA HIS A 221 6.89 -2.10 -30.07
C HIS A 221 7.29 -0.81 -30.80
N GLU A 222 6.39 0.16 -30.91
CA GLU A 222 6.72 1.49 -31.45
C GLU A 222 7.86 2.16 -30.69
N ARG A 223 7.85 2.04 -29.34
CA ARG A 223 8.92 2.59 -28.50
C ARG A 223 10.23 1.85 -28.75
N TYR A 224 10.20 0.53 -28.81
CA TYR A 224 11.37 -0.29 -29.16
C TYR A 224 11.98 0.13 -30.51
N LEU A 225 11.16 0.35 -31.55
CA LEU A 225 11.63 0.82 -32.86
C LEU A 225 12.29 2.19 -32.78
N ALA A 226 11.81 3.09 -31.90
CA ALA A 226 12.42 4.39 -31.68
C ALA A 226 13.78 4.26 -30.98
N ASP A 227 13.86 3.45 -29.91
CA ASP A 227 15.07 3.26 -29.10
C ASP A 227 16.18 2.51 -29.86
N GLN A 228 15.82 1.61 -30.76
CA GLN A 228 16.76 0.82 -31.57
C GLN A 228 17.12 1.47 -32.92
N ARG A 229 16.52 2.63 -33.23
CA ARG A 229 16.79 3.34 -34.48
C ARG A 229 18.27 3.72 -34.58
N GLY A 230 18.93 3.22 -35.61
CA GLY A 230 20.37 3.46 -35.83
C GLY A 230 21.31 2.55 -35.03
N ARG A 231 20.80 1.73 -34.11
CA ARG A 231 21.56 0.69 -33.39
C ARG A 231 21.47 -0.66 -34.11
N LYS A 232 20.27 -1.01 -34.59
CA LYS A 232 20.02 -2.23 -35.38
C LYS A 232 19.89 -1.94 -36.86
N ALA A 233 20.22 -2.93 -37.68
CA ALA A 233 20.01 -2.86 -39.13
C ALA A 233 18.51 -2.80 -39.44
N ALA A 234 18.14 -2.02 -40.46
CA ALA A 234 16.73 -1.90 -40.88
C ALA A 234 16.10 -3.24 -41.34
N GLY A 235 16.93 -4.19 -41.78
CA GLY A 235 16.49 -5.55 -42.15
C GLY A 235 16.42 -6.54 -41.00
N ASP A 236 16.70 -6.14 -39.75
CA ASP A 236 16.55 -7.02 -38.59
C ASP A 236 15.06 -7.39 -38.41
N PRO A 237 14.72 -8.67 -38.17
CA PRO A 237 13.33 -9.11 -37.99
C PRO A 237 12.57 -8.37 -36.88
N SER A 238 13.28 -7.87 -35.86
CA SER A 238 12.71 -7.06 -34.79
C SER A 238 12.46 -5.60 -35.16
N MET A 239 13.01 -5.12 -36.29
CA MET A 239 12.88 -3.74 -36.74
C MET A 239 11.74 -3.53 -37.75
N GLN A 240 10.86 -4.53 -37.94
CA GLN A 240 9.71 -4.44 -38.84
C GLN A 240 8.54 -3.70 -38.18
N PRO A 241 7.67 -3.01 -38.97
CA PRO A 241 6.42 -2.43 -38.48
C PRO A 241 5.54 -3.47 -37.78
N TRP A 242 4.67 -3.02 -36.87
CA TRP A 242 3.81 -3.92 -36.09
C TRP A 242 3.05 -4.92 -36.96
N ASP A 243 2.40 -4.48 -38.05
CA ASP A 243 1.61 -5.36 -38.91
C ASP A 243 2.43 -6.49 -39.55
N GLU A 244 3.71 -6.23 -39.84
CA GLU A 244 4.63 -7.17 -40.51
C GLU A 244 5.52 -7.95 -39.52
N LEU A 245 5.43 -7.63 -38.22
CA LEU A 245 6.23 -8.27 -37.18
C LEU A 245 5.86 -9.76 -37.01
N ASP A 246 6.87 -10.61 -36.85
CA ASP A 246 6.70 -12.05 -36.61
C ASP A 246 5.83 -12.31 -35.38
N PHE A 247 5.06 -13.40 -35.42
CA PHE A 247 4.14 -13.78 -34.35
C PHE A 247 4.84 -13.91 -32.99
N GLY A 248 6.03 -14.50 -32.94
CA GLY A 248 6.76 -14.68 -31.68
C GLY A 248 7.20 -13.35 -31.08
N LEU A 249 7.56 -12.37 -31.92
CA LEU A 249 7.94 -11.03 -31.49
C LEU A 249 6.70 -10.21 -31.07
N LYS A 250 5.57 -10.33 -31.77
CA LYS A 250 4.29 -9.77 -31.30
C LYS A 250 3.93 -10.32 -29.93
N GLU A 251 4.05 -11.63 -29.74
CA GLU A 251 3.70 -12.26 -28.48
C GLU A 251 4.64 -11.86 -27.34
N SER A 252 5.92 -11.60 -27.61
CA SER A 252 6.85 -11.02 -26.63
C SER A 252 6.39 -9.65 -26.13
N ASN A 253 5.99 -8.75 -27.05
CA ASN A 253 5.44 -7.44 -26.70
C ASN A 253 4.13 -7.55 -25.91
N ARG A 254 3.25 -8.51 -26.25
CA ARG A 254 2.02 -8.75 -25.49
C ARG A 254 2.30 -9.26 -24.07
N LYS A 255 3.25 -10.19 -23.91
CA LYS A 255 3.69 -10.65 -22.58
C LYS A 255 4.31 -9.53 -21.76
N GLN A 256 5.03 -8.60 -22.40
CA GLN A 256 5.49 -7.38 -21.72
C GLN A 256 4.31 -6.55 -21.22
N ALA A 257 3.30 -6.33 -22.07
CA ALA A 257 2.08 -5.62 -21.69
C ALA A 257 1.36 -6.28 -20.51
N ASP A 258 1.26 -7.62 -20.51
CA ASP A 258 0.63 -8.40 -19.45
C ASP A 258 1.31 -8.22 -18.08
N GLN A 259 2.62 -7.93 -18.05
CA GLN A 259 3.40 -7.76 -16.83
C GLN A 259 3.55 -6.32 -16.34
N ILE A 260 3.05 -5.33 -17.08
CA ILE A 260 3.18 -3.91 -16.71
C ILE A 260 2.67 -3.67 -15.29
N GLN A 261 1.51 -4.25 -14.96
CA GLN A 261 0.86 -3.99 -13.68
C GLN A 261 1.64 -4.55 -12.49
N GLU A 262 2.19 -5.76 -12.65
CA GLU A 262 3.03 -6.41 -11.64
C GLU A 262 4.32 -5.61 -11.41
N LYS A 263 4.96 -5.18 -12.51
CA LYS A 263 6.14 -4.31 -12.47
C LYS A 263 5.87 -2.98 -11.78
N LEU A 264 4.81 -2.27 -12.17
CA LEU A 264 4.45 -1.00 -11.51
C LEU A 264 4.20 -1.20 -10.00
N GLN A 265 3.60 -2.32 -9.59
CA GLN A 265 3.35 -2.59 -8.17
C GLN A 265 4.61 -2.87 -7.35
N SER A 266 5.64 -3.49 -7.94
CA SER A 266 6.90 -3.71 -7.23
C SER A 266 7.54 -2.38 -6.79
N VAL A 267 7.27 -1.31 -7.54
CA VAL A 267 7.72 0.07 -7.27
C VAL A 267 6.61 1.00 -6.74
N ARG A 268 5.52 0.44 -6.17
CA ARG A 268 4.40 1.22 -5.58
C ARG A 268 3.77 2.22 -6.54
N CYS A 269 3.74 1.86 -7.80
CA CYS A 269 3.06 2.61 -8.83
C CYS A 269 1.83 1.83 -9.29
N GLY A 270 0.80 2.57 -9.66
CA GLY A 270 -0.42 2.06 -10.27
C GLY A 270 -0.67 2.70 -11.61
N LEU A 271 -1.70 2.22 -12.28
CA LEU A 271 -2.12 2.70 -13.58
C LEU A 271 -3.61 3.03 -13.57
N TYR A 272 -3.99 4.14 -14.20
CA TYR A 272 -5.38 4.55 -14.35
C TYR A 272 -5.66 5.06 -15.77
N PRO A 273 -6.87 4.83 -16.31
CA PRO A 273 -7.26 5.35 -17.61
C PRO A 273 -7.36 6.88 -17.56
N VAL A 274 -7.01 7.53 -18.67
CA VAL A 274 -7.05 8.98 -18.81
C VAL A 274 -7.84 9.37 -20.04
N VAL A 275 -8.72 10.36 -19.86
CA VAL A 275 -9.50 10.98 -20.95
C VAL A 275 -8.87 12.31 -21.40
N GLU A 276 -8.05 12.95 -20.54
CA GLU A 276 -7.46 14.27 -20.79
C GLU A 276 -6.04 14.18 -21.39
N GLU A 277 -5.88 14.73 -22.60
CA GLU A 277 -4.60 14.97 -23.25
C GLU A 277 -3.77 16.02 -22.49
N GLY A 278 -2.46 15.80 -22.34
CA GLY A 278 -1.50 16.84 -21.95
C GLY A 278 -1.12 16.98 -20.47
N ALA A 279 -1.51 16.07 -19.56
CA ALA A 279 -0.94 16.09 -18.20
C ALA A 279 0.51 15.58 -18.17
N PRO A 280 1.34 16.04 -17.22
CA PRO A 280 2.76 15.72 -17.18
C PRO A 280 3.00 14.21 -17.10
N LEU A 281 4.03 13.76 -17.81
CA LEU A 281 4.46 12.37 -17.76
C LEU A 281 5.03 12.05 -16.38
N PHE A 282 4.67 10.88 -15.87
CA PHE A 282 5.23 10.34 -14.64
C PHE A 282 6.73 10.10 -14.83
N GLU A 283 7.52 10.30 -13.79
CA GLU A 283 8.95 9.99 -13.79
C GLU A 283 9.26 8.99 -12.66
N PHE A 284 9.94 7.91 -13.03
CA PHE A 284 10.47 6.94 -12.06
C PHE A 284 11.76 7.48 -11.44
N THR A 285 11.96 7.22 -10.15
CA THR A 285 13.25 7.45 -9.49
C THR A 285 14.32 6.51 -10.05
N PRO A 286 15.62 6.84 -9.93
CA PRO A 286 16.70 5.97 -10.38
C PRO A 286 16.63 4.56 -9.80
N GLU A 287 16.23 4.43 -8.53
CA GLU A 287 16.08 3.15 -7.84
C GLU A 287 14.92 2.33 -8.41
N GLU A 288 13.79 2.98 -8.71
CA GLU A 288 12.64 2.33 -9.35
C GLU A 288 12.98 1.87 -10.77
N VAL A 289 13.76 2.67 -11.51
CA VAL A 289 14.23 2.27 -12.86
C VAL A 289 15.07 1.01 -12.80
N GLU A 290 15.98 0.88 -11.82
CA GLU A 290 16.84 -0.31 -11.69
C GLU A 290 16.02 -1.56 -11.37
N ILE A 291 15.07 -1.47 -10.42
CA ILE A 291 14.18 -2.59 -10.05
C ILE A 291 13.37 -3.06 -11.26
N LEU A 292 12.77 -2.11 -11.99
CA LEU A 292 11.94 -2.42 -13.15
C LEU A 292 12.76 -2.99 -14.31
N ALA A 293 13.98 -2.50 -14.51
CA ALA A 293 14.87 -2.95 -15.59
C ALA A 293 15.37 -4.37 -15.35
N GLU A 294 15.73 -4.69 -14.10
CA GLU A 294 16.06 -6.06 -13.70
C GLU A 294 14.89 -7.02 -13.95
N MET A 295 13.67 -6.66 -13.53
CA MET A 295 12.46 -7.47 -13.78
C MET A 295 12.15 -7.64 -15.28
N GLU A 296 12.41 -6.62 -16.10
CA GLU A 296 12.23 -6.66 -17.55
C GLU A 296 13.22 -7.62 -18.22
N HIS A 297 14.49 -7.55 -17.82
CA HIS A 297 15.54 -8.44 -18.28
C HIS A 297 15.28 -9.89 -17.87
N GLU A 298 14.94 -10.14 -16.61
CA GLU A 298 14.63 -11.48 -16.12
C GLU A 298 13.46 -12.12 -16.88
N ARG A 299 12.37 -11.36 -17.12
CA ARG A 299 11.29 -11.85 -17.97
C ARG A 299 11.79 -12.16 -19.38
N TRP A 300 12.61 -11.28 -19.98
CA TRP A 300 13.14 -11.52 -21.33
C TRP A 300 13.98 -12.80 -21.39
N VAL A 301 14.86 -13.02 -20.42
CA VAL A 301 15.68 -14.24 -20.31
C VAL A 301 14.78 -15.48 -20.23
N LEU A 302 13.82 -15.49 -19.30
CA LEU A 302 12.89 -16.62 -19.13
C LEU A 302 12.08 -16.91 -20.40
N GLU A 303 11.64 -15.86 -21.11
CA GLU A 303 10.92 -16.03 -22.37
C GLU A 303 11.83 -16.61 -23.46
N ARG A 304 13.06 -16.11 -23.60
CA ARG A 304 14.02 -16.58 -24.60
C ARG A 304 14.44 -18.02 -24.33
N GLU A 305 14.72 -18.37 -23.08
CA GLU A 305 15.03 -19.76 -22.69
C GLU A 305 13.86 -20.71 -23.00
N ALA A 306 12.62 -20.29 -22.70
CA ALA A 306 11.43 -21.06 -23.04
C ALA A 306 11.23 -21.22 -24.55
N ASP A 307 11.66 -20.25 -25.35
CA ASP A 307 11.70 -20.32 -26.82
C ASP A 307 12.94 -21.07 -27.36
N GLY A 308 13.77 -21.64 -26.48
CA GLY A 308 14.93 -22.47 -26.84
C GLY A 308 16.17 -21.68 -27.22
N TRP A 309 16.28 -20.41 -26.81
CA TRP A 309 17.52 -19.65 -26.98
C TRP A 309 18.59 -20.10 -26.00
N LEU A 310 19.84 -20.03 -26.45
CA LEU A 310 21.01 -20.42 -25.67
C LEU A 310 21.97 -19.25 -25.52
N TYR A 311 22.67 -19.23 -24.38
CA TYR A 311 23.78 -18.33 -24.18
C TYR A 311 24.93 -18.63 -25.15
N GLY A 312 25.55 -17.57 -25.70
CA GLY A 312 26.81 -17.66 -26.43
C GLY A 312 27.39 -16.28 -26.71
N GLU A 313 28.70 -16.18 -26.89
CA GLU A 313 29.44 -14.90 -26.95
C GLU A 313 29.05 -14.01 -28.13
N THR A 314 28.56 -14.59 -29.23
CA THR A 314 28.15 -13.87 -30.44
C THR A 314 26.68 -14.13 -30.72
N ARG A 315 25.91 -13.06 -30.96
CA ARG A 315 24.50 -13.17 -31.31
C ARG A 315 24.33 -13.86 -32.67
N ASP A 316 23.49 -14.88 -32.71
CA ASP A 316 23.08 -15.55 -33.94
C ASP A 316 21.57 -15.85 -33.84
N VAL A 317 20.77 -15.19 -34.69
CA VAL A 317 19.31 -15.31 -34.63
C VAL A 317 18.83 -16.64 -35.22
N ASP A 318 19.54 -17.19 -36.21
CA ASP A 318 19.10 -18.38 -36.96
C ASP A 318 19.21 -19.65 -36.10
N VAL A 319 20.20 -19.69 -35.20
CA VAL A 319 20.38 -20.78 -34.22
C VAL A 319 20.04 -20.37 -32.78
N LYS A 320 19.35 -19.23 -32.60
CA LYS A 320 18.86 -18.72 -31.32
C LYS A 320 19.94 -18.55 -30.23
N ILE A 321 21.07 -17.96 -30.57
CA ILE A 321 22.15 -17.62 -29.64
C ILE A 321 22.11 -16.14 -29.27
N SER A 322 22.22 -15.83 -27.98
CA SER A 322 22.34 -14.44 -27.52
C SER A 322 23.38 -14.29 -26.39
N PRO A 323 24.25 -13.26 -26.44
CA PRO A 323 25.23 -12.99 -25.38
C PRO A 323 24.61 -12.44 -24.10
N HIS A 324 23.34 -12.01 -24.16
CA HIS A 324 22.65 -11.35 -23.06
C HIS A 324 21.86 -12.35 -22.19
N LEU A 325 21.87 -13.65 -22.48
CA LEU A 325 21.20 -14.68 -21.67
C LEU A 325 22.03 -15.03 -20.44
N ARG A 326 22.11 -14.06 -19.52
CA ARG A 326 22.84 -14.12 -18.26
C ARG A 326 22.06 -13.37 -17.20
N SER A 327 22.43 -13.54 -15.94
CA SER A 327 21.82 -12.82 -14.83
C SER A 327 22.12 -11.32 -14.90
N TRP A 328 21.22 -10.49 -14.34
CA TRP A 328 21.33 -9.02 -14.37
C TRP A 328 22.69 -8.51 -13.86
N GLY A 329 23.18 -9.08 -12.75
CA GLY A 329 24.48 -8.73 -12.15
C GLY A 329 25.71 -9.05 -13.01
N GLU A 330 25.57 -9.85 -14.07
CA GLU A 330 26.66 -10.23 -14.98
C GLU A 330 26.68 -9.41 -16.29
N LEU A 331 25.67 -8.58 -16.51
CA LEU A 331 25.61 -7.70 -17.68
C LEU A 331 26.54 -6.50 -17.51
N THR A 332 27.03 -5.99 -18.63
CA THR A 332 27.73 -4.69 -18.64
C THR A 332 26.72 -3.56 -18.51
N GLU A 333 27.17 -2.39 -18.04
CA GLU A 333 26.29 -1.23 -17.88
C GLU A 333 25.71 -0.76 -19.21
N GLU A 334 26.41 -0.94 -20.32
CA GLU A 334 25.90 -0.63 -21.66
C GLU A 334 24.73 -1.52 -22.06
N VAL A 335 24.72 -2.78 -21.64
CA VAL A 335 23.63 -3.72 -21.92
C VAL A 335 22.44 -3.44 -21.01
N LYS A 336 22.67 -3.22 -19.72
CA LYS A 336 21.61 -2.84 -18.76
C LYS A 336 20.91 -1.56 -19.17
N GLU A 337 21.64 -0.63 -19.79
CA GLU A 337 21.07 0.64 -20.25
C GLU A 337 19.94 0.45 -21.27
N TYR A 338 19.93 -0.65 -22.05
CA TYR A 338 18.81 -0.94 -22.95
C TYR A 338 17.50 -1.18 -22.20
N ASP A 339 17.52 -1.96 -21.11
CA ASP A 339 16.35 -2.19 -20.28
C ASP A 339 15.97 -0.93 -19.49
N ARG A 340 16.95 -0.17 -18.99
CA ARG A 340 16.70 1.11 -18.30
C ARG A 340 16.05 2.14 -19.23
N GLU A 341 16.51 2.27 -20.47
CA GLU A 341 15.90 3.14 -21.48
C GLU A 341 14.45 2.73 -21.77
N ALA A 342 14.18 1.43 -21.93
CA ALA A 342 12.84 0.91 -22.15
C ALA A 342 11.91 1.21 -20.97
N VAL A 343 12.40 1.01 -19.74
CA VAL A 343 11.66 1.32 -18.50
C VAL A 343 11.36 2.82 -18.39
N ARG A 344 12.33 3.70 -18.64
CA ARG A 344 12.12 5.16 -18.63
C ARG A 344 11.07 5.58 -19.68
N GLY A 345 10.95 4.86 -20.78
CA GLY A 345 9.92 5.06 -21.81
C GLY A 345 8.51 4.58 -21.42
N THR A 346 8.35 3.87 -20.30
CA THR A 346 7.07 3.30 -19.87
C THR A 346 5.93 4.32 -19.73
N PRO A 347 6.12 5.47 -19.06
CA PRO A 347 5.07 6.46 -18.92
C PRO A 347 4.57 7.00 -20.27
N GLU A 348 5.45 7.11 -21.27
CA GLU A 348 5.10 7.62 -22.61
C GLU A 348 4.24 6.64 -23.41
N PHE A 349 4.63 5.37 -23.51
CA PHE A 349 3.83 4.40 -24.27
C PHE A 349 2.50 4.11 -23.58
N LEU A 350 2.46 4.16 -22.24
CA LEU A 350 1.22 4.07 -21.48
C LEU A 350 0.29 5.24 -21.78
N ALA A 351 0.82 6.47 -21.88
CA ALA A 351 0.05 7.65 -22.25
C ALA A 351 -0.58 7.49 -23.65
N LYS A 352 0.18 7.00 -24.63
CA LYS A 352 -0.36 6.67 -25.97
C LYS A 352 -1.48 5.63 -25.92
N ALA A 353 -1.37 4.67 -25.00
CA ALA A 353 -2.39 3.65 -24.80
C ALA A 353 -3.62 4.14 -24.00
N GLY A 354 -3.64 5.41 -23.55
CA GLY A 354 -4.75 6.01 -22.81
C GLY A 354 -4.64 5.86 -21.29
N PHE A 355 -3.42 5.71 -20.77
CA PHE A 355 -3.16 5.46 -19.36
C PHE A 355 -2.16 6.44 -18.77
N LYS A 356 -2.27 6.68 -17.46
CA LYS A 356 -1.20 7.33 -16.69
C LYS A 356 -0.77 6.45 -15.54
N VAL A 357 0.52 6.54 -15.25
CA VAL A 357 1.12 6.00 -14.03
C VAL A 357 0.85 6.99 -12.89
N TYR A 358 0.57 6.48 -11.70
CA TYR A 358 0.51 7.26 -10.47
C TYR A 358 1.27 6.56 -9.36
N ARG A 359 1.79 7.35 -8.42
CA ARG A 359 2.38 6.82 -7.20
C ARG A 359 1.24 6.42 -6.25
N MET A 360 1.27 5.20 -5.76
CA MET A 360 0.35 4.75 -4.73
C MET A 360 0.81 5.38 -3.40
N ASP A 361 0.23 6.54 -3.08
CA ASP A 361 0.46 7.29 -1.84
C ASP A 361 -0.05 6.57 -0.58
#